data_AF-A0A0F8WBK6-F1
#
_entry.id   AF-A0A0F8WBK6-F1
#
_cell.length_a   1.000
_cell.length_b   1.000
_cell.length_c   1.000
_cell.angle_alpha   90.00
_cell.angle_beta   90.00
_cell.angle_gamma   90.00
#
_symmetry.space_group_name_H-M   'P 1'
#
loop_
_entity.id
_entity.type
_entity.pdbx_description
1 polymer ?
#
loop_
_entity_poly.entity_id
_entity_poly.type
_entity_poly.pdbx_seq_one_letter_code
_entity_poly.pdbx_strand_id
1 'polypeptide(L)'
;REVNQQKAQEAVGESAKLSGKYRVFYADPPWQYGNKGLTEYGHAESHYPTTSTKDLAGLPVKDLAHDNAVLFLWATAPMLPDALQVIAGWGFSYKTCMVWDKVKHNFGHYVSVRHELLLIATRGSCTPDVKKLFDSVQTIERTKQHSAKPEQFRKIIQTLYTKGRKIELFARKESKGWKTWGNQLPTS
;
A
#
# COMPACT_ATOMS: atom_id res chain seq x y z
N ARG A 1 15.97 -17.34 6.01
CA ARG A 1 15.86 -16.19 5.08
C ARG A 1 15.20 -16.63 3.77
N GLU A 2 15.63 -17.74 3.17
CA GLU A 2 15.06 -18.29 1.93
C GLU A 2 13.60 -18.77 2.08
N VAL A 3 13.25 -19.47 3.16
CA VAL A 3 11.88 -19.97 3.41
C VAL A 3 10.83 -18.85 3.50
N ASN A 4 11.20 -17.68 4.02
CA ASN A 4 10.29 -16.52 4.11
C ASN A 4 10.16 -15.80 2.76
N GLN A 5 11.20 -15.81 1.92
CA GLN A 5 11.13 -15.27 0.56
C GLN A 5 10.24 -16.14 -0.33
N GLN A 6 10.30 -17.46 -0.17
CA GLN A 6 9.53 -18.42 -0.97
C GLN A 6 8.02 -18.33 -0.66
N LYS A 7 7.64 -18.25 0.63
CA LYS A 7 6.23 -18.05 1.03
C LYS A 7 5.68 -16.67 0.67
N ALA A 8 6.51 -15.63 0.72
CA ALA A 8 6.12 -14.30 0.28
C ALA A 8 6.01 -14.19 -1.25
N GLN A 9 6.76 -15.01 -2.00
CA GLN A 9 6.60 -15.18 -3.45
C GLN A 9 5.32 -15.94 -3.80
N GLU A 10 5.01 -17.02 -3.06
CA GLU A 10 3.77 -17.81 -3.25
C GLU A 10 2.49 -17.00 -2.95
N ALA A 11 2.51 -16.14 -1.94
CA ALA A 11 1.40 -15.22 -1.65
C ALA A 11 1.17 -14.16 -2.75
N VAL A 12 2.14 -13.97 -3.65
CA VAL A 12 2.11 -12.92 -4.69
C VAL A 12 2.24 -13.51 -6.11
N GLY A 13 1.92 -14.80 -6.29
CA GLY A 13 1.89 -15.47 -7.59
C GLY A 13 3.24 -15.39 -8.33
N GLU A 14 3.33 -15.92 -9.54
CA GLU A 14 4.52 -15.79 -10.41
C GLU A 14 4.74 -14.34 -10.90
N SER A 15 4.64 -13.34 -10.03
CA SER A 15 5.02 -11.97 -10.37
C SER A 15 6.54 -11.89 -10.55
N ALA A 16 6.99 -11.17 -11.58
CA ALA A 16 8.40 -10.99 -11.91
C ALA A 16 9.24 -10.62 -10.67
N LYS A 17 10.48 -11.15 -10.59
CA LYS A 17 11.38 -10.92 -9.45
C LYS A 17 11.52 -9.43 -9.13
N LEU A 18 11.21 -9.05 -7.88
CA LEU A 18 11.44 -7.70 -7.34
C LEU A 18 12.91 -7.31 -7.53
N SER A 19 13.15 -6.27 -8.33
CA SER A 19 14.51 -5.82 -8.68
C SER A 19 14.56 -4.33 -9.00
N GLY A 20 15.76 -3.75 -8.88
CA GLY A 20 16.03 -2.33 -9.10
C GLY A 20 16.11 -1.50 -7.83
N LYS A 21 16.40 -0.20 -7.99
CA LYS A 21 16.40 0.79 -6.91
C LYS A 21 15.35 1.87 -7.17
N TYR A 22 14.56 2.19 -6.16
CA TYR A 22 13.44 3.13 -6.25
C TYR A 22 13.49 4.16 -5.14
N ARG A 23 13.04 5.37 -5.48
CA ARG A 23 12.95 6.50 -4.55
C ARG A 23 11.54 6.64 -3.99
N VAL A 24 10.53 6.30 -4.77
CA VAL A 24 9.12 6.47 -4.40
C VAL A 24 8.42 5.12 -4.47
N PHE A 25 7.83 4.73 -3.34
CA PHE A 25 7.07 3.50 -3.21
C PHE A 25 5.59 3.85 -2.99
N TYR A 26 4.71 3.16 -3.68
CA TYR A 26 3.26 3.20 -3.46
C TYR A 26 2.77 1.76 -3.31
N ALA A 27 2.01 1.45 -2.27
CA ALA A 27 1.67 0.06 -1.97
C ALA A 27 0.24 -0.06 -1.40
N ASP A 28 -0.49 -1.08 -1.86
CA ASP A 28 -1.80 -1.50 -1.33
C ASP A 28 -1.76 -2.98 -0.93
N PRO A 29 -1.20 -3.32 0.25
CA PRO A 29 -0.97 -4.71 0.62
C PRO A 29 -2.26 -5.51 0.78
N PRO A 30 -2.24 -6.82 0.45
CA PRO A 30 -3.36 -7.73 0.66
C PRO A 30 -3.46 -8.16 2.14
N TRP A 31 -3.86 -7.22 3.01
CA TRP A 31 -3.95 -7.43 4.45
C TRP A 31 -4.76 -8.66 4.84
N GLN A 32 -4.17 -9.55 5.64
CA GLN A 32 -4.91 -10.60 6.35
C GLN A 32 -5.53 -10.02 7.62
N TYR A 33 -6.86 -10.06 7.70
CA TYR A 33 -7.58 -9.61 8.89
C TYR A 33 -7.62 -10.74 9.93
N GLY A 34 -7.38 -10.42 11.20
CA GLY A 34 -7.37 -11.39 12.30
C GLY A 34 -8.75 -11.94 12.71
N ASN A 35 -9.81 -11.65 11.95
CA ASN A 35 -11.20 -11.98 12.31
C ASN A 35 -11.53 -13.45 12.02
N LYS A 36 -10.85 -14.37 12.71
CA LYS A 36 -11.36 -15.75 12.84
C LYS A 36 -12.64 -15.70 13.67
N GLY A 37 -13.81 -15.84 13.01
CA GLY A 37 -15.08 -16.14 13.68
C GLY A 37 -16.22 -15.11 13.58
N LEU A 38 -16.10 -14.05 12.77
CA LEU A 38 -17.22 -13.12 12.53
C LEU A 38 -17.80 -13.40 11.13
N THR A 39 -18.77 -14.30 11.07
CA THR A 39 -19.42 -14.81 9.84
C THR A 39 -20.33 -13.79 9.14
N GLU A 40 -20.54 -12.59 9.69
CA GLU A 40 -21.61 -11.68 9.23
C GLU A 40 -21.15 -10.49 8.39
N TYR A 41 -19.85 -10.17 8.32
CA TYR A 41 -19.41 -8.93 7.66
C TYR A 41 -18.17 -9.09 6.79
N GLY A 42 -18.41 -9.26 5.48
CA GLY A 42 -17.48 -8.91 4.41
C GLY A 42 -16.21 -9.76 4.34
N HIS A 43 -16.32 -10.94 3.74
CA HIS A 43 -15.18 -11.79 3.46
C HIS A 43 -14.20 -11.10 2.47
N ALA A 44 -13.13 -10.50 3.01
CA ALA A 44 -11.95 -10.20 2.19
C ALA A 44 -11.27 -11.51 1.71
N GLU A 45 -11.42 -12.58 2.50
CA GLU A 45 -10.85 -13.91 2.24
C GLU A 45 -11.53 -14.67 1.08
N SER A 46 -12.74 -14.29 0.66
CA SER A 46 -13.47 -14.99 -0.40
C SER A 46 -13.06 -14.57 -1.82
N HIS A 47 -12.15 -13.60 -1.98
CA HIS A 47 -11.83 -13.04 -3.29
C HIS A 47 -10.35 -13.11 -3.69
N TYR A 48 -9.37 -13.09 -2.78
CA TYR A 48 -7.93 -13.22 -3.09
C TYR A 48 -7.12 -13.77 -1.89
N PRO A 49 -5.92 -14.37 -2.12
CA PRO A 49 -5.01 -14.75 -1.05
C PRO A 49 -4.61 -13.52 -0.23
N THR A 50 -4.87 -13.55 1.07
CA THR A 50 -4.37 -12.52 2.00
C THR A 50 -2.97 -12.89 2.48
N THR A 51 -2.20 -11.91 2.94
CA THR A 51 -0.83 -12.11 3.42
C THR A 51 -0.71 -11.64 4.86
N SER A 52 -0.06 -12.45 5.69
CA SER A 52 0.16 -12.12 7.10
C SER A 52 1.06 -10.89 7.24
N THR A 53 0.88 -10.13 8.33
CA THR A 53 1.72 -8.96 8.64
C THR A 53 3.20 -9.31 8.71
N LYS A 54 3.53 -10.50 9.26
CA LYS A 54 4.90 -11.00 9.36
C LYS A 54 5.51 -11.21 7.97
N ASP A 55 4.77 -11.82 7.06
CA ASP A 55 5.25 -12.09 5.70
C ASP A 55 5.36 -10.80 4.88
N LEU A 56 4.38 -9.89 5.01
CA LEU A 56 4.43 -8.55 4.40
C LEU A 56 5.65 -7.77 4.88
N ALA A 57 5.88 -7.70 6.21
CA ALA A 57 7.02 -7.01 6.79
C ALA A 57 8.37 -7.66 6.41
N GLY A 58 8.36 -8.96 6.11
CA GLY A 58 9.53 -9.74 5.70
C GLY A 58 9.95 -9.56 4.23
N LEU A 59 9.14 -8.88 3.41
CA LEU A 59 9.49 -8.61 2.01
C LEU A 59 10.79 -7.80 1.89
N PRO A 60 11.64 -8.07 0.87
CA PRO A 60 12.93 -7.41 0.70
C PRO A 60 12.82 -5.98 0.14
N VAL A 61 11.76 -5.23 0.50
CA VAL A 61 11.52 -3.86 0.01
C VAL A 61 12.65 -2.92 0.42
N LYS A 62 13.24 -3.12 1.61
CA LYS A 62 14.39 -2.35 2.07
C LYS A 62 15.60 -2.43 1.14
N ASP A 63 15.75 -3.55 0.43
CA ASP A 63 16.87 -3.78 -0.51
C ASP A 63 16.63 -3.08 -1.85
N LEU A 64 15.37 -2.71 -2.14
CA LEU A 64 14.97 -1.96 -3.33
C LEU A 64 14.98 -0.44 -3.10
N ALA A 65 14.95 0.01 -1.85
CA ALA A 65 14.92 1.44 -1.55
C ALA A 65 16.29 2.11 -1.69
N HIS A 66 16.30 3.34 -2.18
CA HIS A 66 17.42 4.26 -1.94
C HIS A 66 17.50 4.64 -0.46
N ASP A 67 18.66 5.13 -0.01
CA ASP A 67 18.83 5.61 1.37
C ASP A 67 18.00 6.85 1.68
N ASN A 68 17.65 7.62 0.65
CA ASN A 68 16.69 8.71 0.71
C ASN A 68 15.47 8.37 -0.15
N ALA A 69 14.43 7.81 0.46
CA ALA A 69 13.24 7.30 -0.22
C ALA A 69 11.96 7.56 0.58
N VAL A 70 10.82 7.57 -0.10
CA VAL A 70 9.50 7.75 0.50
C VAL A 70 8.59 6.56 0.19
N LEU A 71 7.78 6.19 1.16
CA LEU A 71 6.77 5.15 1.08
C LEU A 71 5.39 5.74 1.34
N PHE A 72 4.47 5.45 0.43
CA PHE A 72 3.04 5.68 0.54
C PHE A 72 2.34 4.32 0.68
N LEU A 73 1.84 3.99 1.87
CA LEU A 73 1.28 2.67 2.19
C LEU A 73 -0.20 2.78 2.58
N TRP A 74 -1.07 2.11 1.82
CA TRP A 74 -2.48 2.03 2.18
C TRP A 74 -2.71 1.11 3.37
N ALA A 75 -3.55 1.58 4.29
CA ALA A 75 -4.09 0.79 5.39
C ALA A 75 -5.57 1.13 5.60
N THR A 76 -6.38 0.13 5.92
CA THR A 76 -7.68 0.40 6.55
C THR A 76 -7.46 0.75 8.03
N ALA A 77 -8.41 1.43 8.66
CA ALA A 77 -8.26 1.86 10.06
C ALA A 77 -7.89 0.70 11.02
N PRO A 78 -8.47 -0.52 10.92
CA PRO A 78 -8.08 -1.64 11.77
C PRO A 78 -6.65 -2.16 11.52
N MET A 79 -6.13 -2.01 10.29
CA MET A 79 -4.80 -2.49 9.90
C MET A 79 -3.70 -1.47 10.19
N LEU A 80 -3.99 -0.34 10.85
CA LEU A 80 -2.98 0.66 11.18
C LEU A 80 -1.81 0.10 12.01
N PRO A 81 -2.03 -0.71 13.08
CA PRO A 81 -0.92 -1.28 13.85
C PRO A 81 0.00 -2.18 13.00
N ASP A 82 -0.59 -3.02 12.15
CA ASP A 82 0.11 -3.92 11.24
C ASP A 82 0.87 -3.14 10.15
N ALA A 83 0.27 -2.08 9.62
CA ALA A 83 0.91 -1.22 8.64
C ALA A 83 2.17 -0.53 9.21
N LEU A 84 2.16 -0.14 10.48
CA LEU A 84 3.36 0.39 11.15
C LEU A 84 4.47 -0.67 11.28
N GLN A 85 4.11 -1.93 11.55
CA GLN A 85 5.08 -3.04 11.56
C GLN A 85 5.67 -3.29 10.16
N VAL A 86 4.84 -3.24 9.11
CA VAL A 86 5.29 -3.37 7.72
C VAL A 86 6.21 -2.22 7.32
N ILE A 87 5.87 -0.98 7.66
CA ILE A 87 6.72 0.20 7.45
C ILE A 87 8.11 -0.01 8.07
N ALA A 88 8.15 -0.47 9.32
CA ALA A 88 9.40 -0.76 10.02
C ALA A 88 10.18 -1.91 9.38
N GLY A 89 9.51 -3.01 9.02
CA GLY A 89 10.12 -4.17 8.34
C GLY A 89 10.75 -3.82 6.99
N TRP A 90 10.13 -2.89 6.25
CA TRP A 90 10.65 -2.35 5.00
C TRP A 90 11.75 -1.29 5.19
N GLY A 91 12.11 -0.99 6.44
CA GLY A 91 13.19 -0.06 6.79
C GLY A 91 12.81 1.40 6.64
N PHE A 92 11.52 1.76 6.70
CA PHE A 92 11.05 3.14 6.68
C PHE A 92 10.63 3.58 8.09
N SER A 93 10.60 4.90 8.32
CA SER A 93 10.05 5.50 9.53
C SER A 93 8.78 6.27 9.20
N TYR A 94 7.68 5.97 9.89
CA TYR A 94 6.41 6.67 9.75
C TYR A 94 6.56 8.17 10.06
N LYS A 95 5.82 9.02 9.32
CA LYS A 95 5.83 10.48 9.47
C LYS A 95 4.44 11.06 9.66
N THR A 96 3.52 10.73 8.75
CA THR A 96 2.17 11.31 8.72
C THR A 96 1.29 10.47 7.79
N CYS A 97 0.05 10.87 7.54
CA CYS A 97 -0.83 10.22 6.57
C CYS A 97 -1.71 11.22 5.81
N MET A 98 -2.21 10.78 4.66
CA MET A 98 -3.42 11.35 4.06
C MET A 98 -4.61 10.43 4.34
N VAL A 99 -5.80 11.00 4.39
CA VAL A 99 -7.06 10.29 4.60
C VAL A 99 -7.86 10.33 3.32
N TRP A 100 -8.33 9.17 2.87
CA TRP A 100 -9.34 9.08 1.83
C TRP A 100 -10.71 8.98 2.50
N ASP A 101 -11.50 10.06 2.43
CA ASP A 101 -12.91 10.04 2.81
C ASP A 101 -13.75 9.51 1.63
N LYS A 102 -14.40 8.37 1.84
CA LYS A 102 -15.13 7.63 0.80
C LYS A 102 -16.55 8.10 0.58
N VAL A 103 -17.03 9.09 1.35
CA VAL A 103 -18.37 9.70 1.26
C VAL A 103 -19.54 8.74 1.56
N LYS A 104 -19.47 7.43 1.32
CA LYS A 104 -20.58 6.50 1.58
C LYS A 104 -20.46 5.86 2.95
N HIS A 105 -21.60 5.54 3.57
CA HIS A 105 -21.61 4.72 4.78
C HIS A 105 -20.90 3.39 4.52
N ASN A 106 -20.20 2.94 5.54
CA ASN A 106 -19.55 1.64 5.57
C ASN A 106 -19.67 1.09 6.99
N PHE A 107 -19.87 -0.22 7.10
CA PHE A 107 -20.04 -0.87 8.39
C PHE A 107 -18.70 -0.94 9.13
N GLY A 108 -18.78 -0.77 10.44
CA GLY A 108 -17.70 -1.00 11.38
C GLY A 108 -18.31 -1.31 12.75
N HIS A 109 -17.56 -2.00 13.60
CA HIS A 109 -18.08 -2.48 14.89
C HIS A 109 -18.44 -1.34 15.86
N TYR A 110 -17.68 -0.24 15.82
CA TYR A 110 -17.84 0.88 16.76
C TYR A 110 -18.40 2.14 16.09
N VAL A 111 -18.03 2.37 14.83
CA VAL A 111 -18.40 3.57 14.06
C VAL A 111 -18.51 3.20 12.58
N SER A 112 -19.16 4.07 11.80
CA SER A 112 -19.11 3.94 10.35
C SER A 112 -17.71 4.27 9.82
N VAL A 113 -16.93 3.25 9.45
CA VAL A 113 -15.54 3.42 8.97
C VAL A 113 -15.54 3.82 7.49
N ARG A 114 -15.76 5.11 7.25
CA ARG A 114 -15.89 5.70 5.90
C ARG A 114 -14.58 6.15 5.29
N HIS A 115 -13.45 5.83 5.91
CA HIS A 115 -12.14 6.28 5.43
C HIS A 115 -11.12 5.15 5.30
N GLU A 116 -10.09 5.41 4.49
CA GLU A 116 -8.84 4.66 4.46
C GLU A 116 -7.67 5.62 4.65
N LEU A 117 -6.54 5.09 5.14
CA LEU A 117 -5.33 5.85 5.40
C LEU A 117 -4.29 5.55 4.31
N LEU A 118 -3.69 6.60 3.76
CA LEU A 118 -2.45 6.49 2.99
C LEU A 118 -1.31 7.02 3.86
N LEU A 119 -0.63 6.09 4.54
CA LEU A 119 0.48 6.39 5.43
C LEU A 119 1.69 6.86 4.62
N ILE A 120 2.39 7.87 5.12
CA ILE A 120 3.61 8.44 4.55
C ILE A 120 4.76 8.14 5.50
N ALA A 121 5.75 7.43 4.99
CA ALA A 121 6.96 7.05 5.72
C ALA A 121 8.21 7.34 4.89
N THR A 122 9.35 7.54 5.53
CA THR A 122 10.61 7.87 4.82
C THR A 122 11.79 7.04 5.29
N ARG A 123 12.74 6.86 4.37
CA ARG A 123 14.16 6.62 4.63
C ARG A 123 14.89 7.94 4.38
N GLY A 124 15.78 8.32 5.29
CA GLY A 124 16.29 9.69 5.33
C GLY A 124 15.15 10.70 5.49
N SER A 125 15.33 11.91 4.97
CA SER A 125 14.31 12.96 5.02
C SER A 125 13.27 12.84 3.91
N CYS A 126 13.71 12.43 2.70
CA CYS A 126 12.98 12.31 1.44
C CYS A 126 11.75 13.22 1.30
N THR A 127 11.92 14.51 1.56
CA THR A 127 10.85 15.50 1.38
C THR A 127 10.46 15.63 -0.12
N PRO A 128 9.23 16.09 -0.42
CA PRO A 128 8.79 16.32 -1.81
C PRO A 128 9.73 17.19 -2.64
N ASP A 129 9.80 16.92 -3.94
CA ASP A 129 10.54 17.74 -4.91
C ASP A 129 9.83 19.07 -5.16
N VAL A 130 8.49 19.04 -5.14
CA VAL A 130 7.63 20.21 -5.29
C VAL A 130 7.01 20.55 -3.94
N LYS A 131 7.29 21.76 -3.44
CA LYS A 131 6.76 22.28 -2.17
C LYS A 131 5.30 22.74 -2.30
N LYS A 132 4.42 21.84 -2.71
CA LYS A 132 2.97 22.04 -2.74
C LYS A 132 2.34 21.33 -1.55
N LEU A 133 1.41 21.99 -0.88
CA LEU A 133 0.58 21.37 0.15
C LEU A 133 -0.76 20.97 -0.48
N PHE A 134 -1.11 19.70 -0.35
CA PHE A 134 -2.44 19.18 -0.65
C PHE A 134 -3.17 18.98 0.66
N ASP A 135 -4.50 19.05 0.63
CA ASP A 135 -5.30 18.76 1.82
C ASP A 135 -5.01 17.34 2.31
N SER A 136 -4.78 17.20 3.61
CA SER A 136 -4.51 15.87 4.19
C SER A 136 -5.74 14.96 4.11
N VAL A 137 -6.95 15.51 3.94
CA VAL A 137 -8.19 14.77 3.72
C VAL A 137 -8.63 14.95 2.28
N GLN A 138 -8.79 13.85 1.56
CA GLN A 138 -9.25 13.80 0.18
C GLN A 138 -10.64 13.16 0.15
N THR A 139 -11.68 13.96 -0.04
CA THR A 139 -13.06 13.49 -0.16
C THR A 139 -13.34 13.06 -1.60
N ILE A 140 -13.39 11.74 -1.82
CA ILE A 140 -13.60 11.14 -3.13
C ILE A 140 -14.55 9.96 -2.95
N GLU A 141 -15.73 10.01 -3.55
CA GLU A 141 -16.68 8.91 -3.41
C GLU A 141 -16.11 7.59 -3.96
N ARG A 142 -16.23 6.50 -3.19
CA ARG A 142 -15.80 5.17 -3.64
C ARG A 142 -16.61 4.68 -4.85
N THR A 143 -15.94 4.00 -5.78
CA THR A 143 -16.60 3.33 -6.90
C THR A 143 -17.27 2.03 -6.45
N LYS A 144 -18.05 1.38 -7.34
CA LYS A 144 -18.63 0.06 -7.09
C LYS A 144 -17.59 -1.07 -7.10
N GLN A 145 -16.41 -0.83 -7.67
CA GLN A 145 -15.36 -1.84 -7.72
C GLN A 145 -14.71 -1.99 -6.35
N HIS A 146 -14.74 -3.20 -5.80
CA HIS A 146 -14.18 -3.48 -4.48
C HIS A 146 -12.68 -3.13 -4.41
N SER A 147 -12.33 -2.43 -3.33
CA SER A 147 -10.96 -2.03 -2.97
C SER A 147 -10.24 -1.17 -4.02
N ALA A 148 -10.93 -0.58 -5.00
CA ALA A 148 -10.32 0.29 -6.00
C ALA A 148 -9.88 1.64 -5.39
N LYS A 149 -8.56 1.84 -5.28
CA LYS A 149 -7.99 3.10 -4.78
C LYS A 149 -8.12 4.22 -5.82
N PRO A 150 -8.48 5.46 -5.42
CA PRO A 150 -8.62 6.56 -6.36
C PRO A 150 -7.30 6.89 -7.06
N GLU A 151 -7.36 7.17 -8.37
CA GLU A 151 -6.19 7.55 -9.16
C GLU A 151 -5.57 8.88 -8.69
N GLN A 152 -6.39 9.74 -8.07
CA GLN A 152 -6.03 11.04 -7.53
C GLN A 152 -4.83 10.96 -6.58
N PHE A 153 -4.72 9.91 -5.77
CA PHE A 153 -3.57 9.73 -4.87
C PHE A 153 -2.26 9.52 -5.64
N ARG A 154 -2.28 8.75 -6.73
CA ARG A 154 -1.10 8.62 -7.61
C ARG A 154 -0.74 9.97 -8.25
N LYS A 155 -1.73 10.75 -8.68
CA LYS A 155 -1.52 12.09 -9.26
C LYS A 155 -0.91 13.07 -8.25
N ILE A 156 -1.37 13.04 -7.00
CA ILE A 156 -0.76 13.80 -5.90
C ILE A 156 0.71 13.40 -5.74
N ILE A 157 1.00 12.10 -5.64
CA ILE A 157 2.38 11.60 -5.47
C ILE A 157 3.25 12.01 -6.67
N GLN A 158 2.76 11.89 -7.90
CA GLN A 158 3.48 12.31 -9.11
C GLN A 158 3.75 13.81 -9.15
N THR A 159 2.83 14.63 -8.63
CA THR A 159 3.03 16.08 -8.52
C THR A 159 4.10 16.41 -7.48
N LEU A 160 4.09 15.71 -6.34
CA LEU A 160 5.03 15.95 -5.25
C LEU A 160 6.45 15.42 -5.56
N TYR A 161 6.56 14.29 -6.27
CA TYR A 161 7.82 13.60 -6.55
C TYR A 161 8.06 13.50 -8.05
N THR A 162 8.66 14.53 -8.64
CA THR A 162 8.94 14.59 -10.08
C THR A 162 10.21 13.83 -10.47
N LYS A 163 11.10 13.52 -9.50
CA LYS A 163 12.39 12.87 -9.74
C LYS A 163 12.46 11.45 -9.16
N GLY A 164 13.34 10.64 -9.74
CA GLY A 164 13.64 9.29 -9.29
C GLY A 164 12.63 8.23 -9.75
N ARG A 165 13.09 6.97 -9.74
CA ARG A 165 12.29 5.81 -10.12
C ARG A 165 11.19 5.55 -9.09
N LYS A 166 10.01 5.17 -9.58
CA LYS A 166 8.81 4.91 -8.78
C LYS A 166 8.36 3.47 -8.97
N ILE A 167 7.92 2.83 -7.90
CA ILE A 167 7.36 1.48 -7.93
C ILE A 167 6.02 1.43 -7.20
N GLU A 168 5.05 0.75 -7.81
CA GLU A 168 3.81 0.35 -7.20
C GLU A 168 3.86 -1.14 -6.86
N LEU A 169 3.72 -1.46 -5.57
CA LEU A 169 3.66 -2.82 -5.05
C LEU A 169 2.21 -3.25 -4.89
N PHE A 170 1.94 -4.53 -5.19
CA PHE A 170 0.60 -5.13 -5.19
C PHE A 170 -0.34 -4.47 -6.22
N ALA A 171 0.23 -4.02 -7.35
CA ALA A 171 -0.52 -3.41 -8.43
C ALA A 171 -1.44 -4.44 -9.11
N ARG A 172 -2.64 -4.01 -9.48
CA ARG A 172 -3.62 -4.80 -10.27
C ARG A 172 -3.68 -4.40 -11.74
N LYS A 173 -3.03 -3.29 -12.09
CA LYS A 173 -2.95 -2.77 -13.45
C LYS A 173 -1.68 -1.95 -13.61
N GLU A 174 -1.22 -1.82 -14.84
CA GLU A 174 -0.13 -0.91 -15.15
C GLU A 174 -0.51 0.55 -14.90
N SER A 175 0.47 1.37 -14.56
CA SER A 175 0.28 2.81 -14.37
C SER A 175 1.44 3.57 -14.99
N LYS A 176 1.12 4.54 -15.86
CA LYS A 176 2.12 5.35 -16.56
C LYS A 176 3.03 6.05 -15.55
N GLY A 177 4.35 5.89 -15.72
CA GLY A 177 5.36 6.48 -14.85
C GLY A 177 5.67 5.68 -13.58
N TRP A 178 5.11 4.49 -13.42
CA TRP A 178 5.39 3.56 -12.32
C TRP A 178 5.88 2.23 -12.87
N LYS A 179 6.92 1.66 -12.25
CA LYS A 179 7.12 0.21 -12.35
C LYS A 179 6.04 -0.44 -11.52
N THR A 180 5.31 -1.40 -12.06
CA THR A 180 4.29 -2.15 -11.31
C THR A 180 4.82 -3.54 -10.94
N TRP A 181 4.38 -4.02 -9.77
CA TRP A 181 4.65 -5.36 -9.28
C TRP A 181 3.41 -5.89 -8.55
N GLY A 182 2.94 -7.09 -8.89
CA GLY A 182 1.74 -7.70 -8.32
C GLY A 182 1.30 -8.98 -9.06
N ASN A 183 0.59 -9.87 -8.37
CA ASN A 183 0.03 -11.13 -8.91
C ASN A 183 -1.12 -10.95 -9.90
N GLN A 184 -1.80 -9.80 -9.85
CA GLN A 184 -3.00 -9.54 -10.64
C GLN A 184 -2.70 -8.73 -11.91
N LEU A 185 -1.43 -8.52 -12.24
CA LEU A 185 -1.07 -7.92 -13.52
C LEU A 185 -1.34 -8.92 -14.64
N PRO A 186 -1.80 -8.47 -15.82
CA PRO A 186 -1.92 -9.34 -16.98
C PRO A 186 -0.57 -10.02 -17.27
N THR A 187 -0.57 -11.34 -17.45
CA THR A 187 0.62 -12.05 -17.92
C THR A 187 0.99 -11.48 -19.29
N SER A 188 2.23 -11.02 -19.41
CA SER A 188 2.78 -10.51 -20.67
C SER A 188 3.01 -11.64 -21.67
#